data_AF-A0A6H5L355-F1
#
_entry.id   AF-A0A6H5L355-F1
#
_cell.length_a   1.000
_cell.length_b   1.000
_cell.length_c   1.000
_cell.angle_alpha   90.00
_cell.angle_beta   90.00
_cell.angle_gamma   90.00
#
_symmetry.space_group_name_H-M   'P 1'
#
loop_
_entity.id
_entity.type
_entity.pdbx_description
1 polymer ?
#
loop_
_entity_poly.entity_id
_entity_poly.type
_entity_poly.pdbx_seq_one_letter_code
_entity_poly.pdbx_strand_id
1 'polypeptide(L)'
;MEERETAYAQLITAEPEFLVSEITPQDEFLVLACDGVFDVLTSEEVVANVYEKMKIHADAQRCCEDLTEKAIVERRTRDNVSLVLLVFNKWF
;
A
#
# COMPACT_ATOMS: atom_id res chain seq x y z
N MET A 1 31.41 39.09 -8.21
CA MET A 1 30.22 38.77 -7.39
C MET A 1 29.93 37.31 -7.66
N GLU A 2 30.75 36.47 -7.04
CA GLU A 2 30.58 35.03 -6.93
C GLU A 2 29.41 34.70 -5.99
N GLU A 3 28.90 33.47 -6.12
CA GLU A 3 28.07 32.76 -5.14
C GLU A 3 26.63 33.25 -4.90
N ARG A 4 25.76 33.16 -5.91
CA ARG A 4 24.29 33.15 -5.68
C ARG A 4 23.53 32.05 -6.44
N GLU A 5 24.18 30.94 -6.77
CA GLU A 5 23.54 29.84 -7.51
C GLU A 5 23.49 28.49 -6.77
N THR A 6 23.92 28.41 -5.51
CA THR A 6 24.12 27.12 -4.82
C THR A 6 23.42 27.03 -3.46
N ALA A 7 22.12 27.33 -3.37
CA ALA A 7 21.38 27.20 -2.10
C ALA A 7 19.91 26.79 -2.18
N TYR A 8 19.38 26.51 -3.38
CA TYR A 8 18.10 25.79 -3.52
C TYR A 8 18.37 24.47 -4.22
N ALA A 9 19.10 23.57 -3.55
CA ALA A 9 18.96 22.15 -3.86
C ALA A 9 17.45 21.86 -3.89
N GLN A 10 16.95 21.23 -4.96
CA GLN A 10 15.53 20.94 -5.13
C GLN A 10 14.98 20.29 -3.85
N LEU A 11 14.16 21.03 -3.09
CA LEU A 11 13.52 20.55 -1.86
C LEU A 11 12.54 19.39 -2.12
N ILE A 12 12.10 19.28 -3.38
CA ILE A 12 11.21 18.26 -3.88
C ILE A 12 11.88 17.65 -5.11
N THR A 13 12.07 16.34 -5.08
CA THR A 13 12.57 15.58 -6.23
C THR A 13 11.44 14.81 -6.89
N ALA A 14 11.51 14.67 -8.22
CA ALA A 14 10.68 13.75 -8.98
C ALA A 14 11.39 12.40 -9.24
N GLU A 15 12.60 12.24 -8.72
CA GLU A 15 13.37 11.01 -8.80
C GLU A 15 12.75 9.96 -7.86
N PRO A 16 12.30 8.81 -8.39
CA PRO A 16 11.70 7.77 -7.58
C PRO A 16 12.77 6.91 -6.90
N GLU A 17 12.39 6.25 -5.81
CA GLU A 17 13.17 5.17 -5.22
C GLU A 17 12.83 3.85 -5.93
N PHE A 18 13.86 3.04 -6.19
CA PHE A 18 13.71 1.73 -6.80
C PHE A 18 14.15 0.63 -5.82
N LEU A 19 13.26 -0.33 -5.60
CA LEU A 19 13.58 -1.58 -4.95
C LEU A 19 13.21 -2.73 -5.90
N VAL A 20 14.17 -3.60 -6.18
CA VAL A 20 13.95 -4.78 -7.01
C VAL A 20 13.96 -6.01 -6.11
N SER A 21 12.87 -6.78 -6.15
CA SER A 21 12.76 -8.07 -5.47
C SER A 21 12.32 -9.13 -6.45
N GLU A 22 12.89 -10.33 -6.32
CA GLU A 22 12.42 -11.51 -7.04
C GLU A 22 11.13 -12.02 -6.39
N ILE A 23 10.12 -12.34 -7.19
CA ILE A 23 8.91 -13.00 -6.71
C ILE A 23 9.22 -14.49 -6.57
N THR A 24 9.07 -15.00 -5.37
CA THR A 24 9.30 -16.38 -5.01
C THR A 24 7.98 -17.15 -4.91
N PRO A 25 8.01 -18.50 -4.95
CA PRO A 25 6.83 -19.30 -4.63
C PRO A 25 6.32 -19.10 -3.21
N GLN A 26 7.08 -18.48 -2.30
CA GLN A 26 6.65 -18.21 -0.94
C GLN A 26 5.72 -17.00 -0.86
N ASP A 27 5.84 -16.05 -1.78
CA ASP A 27 5.05 -14.82 -1.80
C ASP A 27 3.58 -15.11 -2.12
N GLU A 28 2.68 -14.54 -1.31
CA GLU A 28 1.24 -14.81 -1.40
C GLU A 28 0.48 -13.70 -2.12
N PHE A 29 0.83 -12.44 -1.84
CA PHE A 29 0.21 -11.25 -2.42
C PHE A 29 1.10 -10.01 -2.23
N LEU A 30 0.78 -8.94 -2.97
CA LEU A 30 1.33 -7.59 -2.79
C LEU A 30 0.19 -6.59 -2.65
N VAL A 31 0.29 -5.71 -1.65
CA VAL A 31 -0.65 -4.59 -1.44
C VAL A 31 0.04 -3.28 -1.79
N LEU A 32 -0.59 -2.48 -2.64
CA LEU A 32 -0.23 -1.08 -2.86
C LEU A 32 -1.41 -0.22 -2.38
N ALA A 33 -1.12 0.82 -1.59
CA ALA A 33 -2.14 1.74 -1.12
C ALA A 33 -1.57 3.15 -0.90
N CYS A 34 -2.44 4.15 -0.91
CA CYS A 34 -2.08 5.52 -0.55
C CYS A 34 -1.94 5.71 0.98
N ASP A 35 -1.40 6.85 1.37
CA ASP A 35 -1.29 7.33 2.75
C ASP A 35 -2.63 7.32 3.50
N GLY A 36 -3.75 7.61 2.84
CA GLY A 36 -5.08 7.52 3.46
C GLY A 36 -5.41 6.16 4.12
N VAL A 37 -4.74 5.08 3.70
CA VAL A 37 -4.77 3.77 4.40
C VAL A 37 -3.73 3.71 5.51
N PHE A 38 -2.47 3.99 5.17
CA PHE A 38 -1.33 3.77 6.08
C PHE A 38 -1.21 4.80 7.21
N ASP A 39 -1.90 5.93 7.12
CA ASP A 39 -2.07 6.90 8.19
C ASP A 39 -2.88 6.34 9.36
N VAL A 40 -3.72 5.33 9.12
CA VAL A 40 -4.68 4.80 10.10
C VAL A 40 -4.59 3.29 10.34
N LEU A 41 -3.83 2.58 9.50
CA LEU A 41 -3.58 1.14 9.59
C LEU A 41 -2.09 0.85 9.41
N THR A 42 -1.54 -0.04 10.24
CA THR A 42 -0.15 -0.48 10.05
C THR A 42 -0.04 -1.51 8.92
N SER A 43 1.17 -1.70 8.40
CA SER A 43 1.49 -2.73 7.41
C SER A 43 1.05 -4.12 7.88
N GLU A 44 1.25 -4.45 9.16
CA GLU A 44 0.83 -5.72 9.76
C GLU A 44 -0.70 -5.85 9.83
N GLU A 45 -1.41 -4.77 10.16
CA GLU A 45 -2.88 -4.79 10.19
C GLU A 45 -3.48 -4.99 8.79
N VAL A 46 -2.86 -4.38 7.77
CA VAL A 46 -3.22 -4.54 6.36
C VAL A 46 -2.98 -5.98 5.91
N VAL A 47 -1.77 -6.51 6.14
CA VAL A 47 -1.40 -7.88 5.76
C VAL A 47 -2.28 -8.91 6.46
N ALA A 48 -2.53 -8.75 7.76
CA ALA A 48 -3.39 -9.67 8.52
C ALA A 48 -4.82 -9.67 7.98
N ASN A 49 -5.38 -8.49 7.68
CA ASN A 49 -6.72 -8.39 7.12
C ASN A 49 -6.80 -9.09 5.75
N VAL A 50 -5.88 -8.79 4.83
CA VAL A 50 -5.86 -9.43 3.50
C VAL A 50 -5.73 -10.95 3.63
N TYR A 51 -4.82 -11.42 4.48
CA TYR A 51 -4.60 -12.86 4.68
C TYR A 51 -5.83 -13.58 5.23
N GLU A 52 -6.47 -13.00 6.25
CA GLU A 52 -7.69 -13.55 6.85
C GLU A 52 -8.85 -13.58 5.85
N LYS A 53 -9.06 -12.50 5.09
CA LYS A 53 -10.18 -12.39 4.15
C LYS A 53 -9.99 -13.25 2.92
N MET A 54 -8.77 -13.32 2.38
CA MET A 54 -8.45 -14.20 1.26
C MET A 54 -8.65 -15.68 1.64
N LYS A 55 -8.36 -16.08 2.89
CA LYS A 55 -8.62 -17.45 3.37
C LYS A 55 -10.11 -17.83 3.42
N ILE A 56 -10.99 -16.86 3.63
CA ILE A 56 -12.43 -17.13 3.78
C ILE A 56 -13.12 -17.09 2.42
N HIS A 57 -12.77 -16.11 1.57
CA HIS A 57 -13.53 -15.81 0.36
C HIS A 57 -12.78 -16.06 -0.94
N ALA A 58 -11.44 -16.13 -0.92
CA ALA A 58 -10.59 -16.20 -2.12
C ALA A 58 -10.94 -15.14 -3.19
N ASP A 59 -11.36 -13.95 -2.75
CA ASP A 59 -11.84 -12.87 -3.59
C ASP A 59 -11.07 -11.58 -3.27
N ALA A 60 -10.19 -11.18 -4.18
CA ALA A 60 -9.33 -10.02 -4.03
C ALA A 60 -10.12 -8.70 -3.99
N GLN A 61 -11.19 -8.59 -4.78
CA GLN A 61 -12.01 -7.38 -4.84
C GLN A 61 -12.71 -7.17 -3.50
N ARG A 62 -13.30 -8.24 -2.96
CA ARG A 62 -13.94 -8.19 -1.64
C ARG A 62 -12.95 -7.88 -0.53
N CYS A 63 -11.72 -8.39 -0.60
CA CYS A 63 -10.68 -8.04 0.37
C CYS A 63 -10.32 -6.55 0.33
N CYS A 64 -10.27 -5.95 -0.86
CA CYS A 64 -10.05 -4.50 -1.00
C CYS A 64 -11.20 -3.69 -0.41
N GLU A 65 -12.44 -4.13 -0.61
CA GLU A 65 -13.63 -3.50 -0.04
C GLU A 65 -13.63 -3.55 1.49
N ASP A 66 -13.35 -4.71 2.08
CA ASP A 66 -13.23 -4.89 3.53
C ASP A 66 -12.15 -3.97 4.13
N LEU A 67 -10.99 -3.88 3.47
CA LEU A 67 -9.89 -3.04 3.95
C LEU A 67 -10.20 -1.54 3.80
N THR A 68 -10.90 -1.16 2.73
CA THR A 68 -11.40 0.21 2.51
C THR A 68 -12.43 0.59 3.57
N GLU A 69 -13.40 -0.28 3.85
CA GLU A 69 -14.40 -0.06 4.90
C GLU A 69 -13.74 0.08 6.27
N LYS A 70 -12.75 -0.77 6.59
CA LYS A 70 -11.98 -0.66 7.82
C LYS A 70 -11.26 0.68 7.95
N ALA A 71 -10.61 1.16 6.88
CA ALA A 71 -9.93 2.46 6.89
C ALA A 71 -10.91 3.64 7.07
N ILE A 72 -12.03 3.64 6.31
CA ILE A 72 -12.99 4.74 6.26
C ILE A 72 -13.92 4.76 7.47
N VAL A 73 -14.55 3.62 7.79
CA VAL A 73 -15.64 3.56 8.77
C VAL A 73 -15.10 3.31 10.17
N GLU A 74 -14.24 2.28 10.32
CA GLU A 74 -13.73 1.89 11.64
C GLU A 74 -12.63 2.84 12.12
N ARG A 75 -11.67 3.13 11.25
CA ARG A 75 -10.50 3.96 11.58
C ARG A 75 -10.66 5.44 11.26
N ARG A 76 -11.71 5.81 10.53
CA ARG A 76 -12.11 7.20 10.27
C ARG A 76 -11.01 8.03 9.60
N THR A 77 -10.32 7.44 8.62
CA THR A 77 -9.44 8.21 7.74
C THR A 77 -10.21 9.36 7.11
N ARG A 78 -9.54 10.50 6.95
CA ARG A 78 -10.11 11.71 6.35
C ARG A 78 -9.57 11.99 4.96
N ASP A 79 -8.62 11.16 4.50
CA ASP A 79 -8.04 11.28 3.18
C ASP A 79 -8.75 10.39 2.15
N ASN A 80 -8.39 10.54 0.90
CA ASN A 80 -8.76 9.62 -0.16
C ASN A 80 -8.12 8.26 0.08
N VAL A 81 -8.87 7.21 -0.24
CA VAL A 81 -8.44 5.82 -0.08
C VAL A 81 -8.40 5.16 -1.45
N SER A 82 -7.26 4.55 -1.78
CA SER A 82 -7.05 3.78 -3.01
C SER A 82 -6.14 2.61 -2.70
N LEU A 83 -6.52 1.42 -3.16
CA LEU A 83 -5.83 0.17 -2.93
C LEU A 83 -5.74 -0.65 -4.21
N VAL A 84 -4.63 -1.38 -4.37
CA VAL A 84 -4.45 -2.42 -5.37
C VAL A 84 -3.93 -3.66 -4.65
N LEU A 85 -4.64 -4.78 -4.80
CA LEU A 85 -4.22 -6.08 -4.31
C LEU A 85 -3.84 -6.98 -5.49
N LEU A 86 -2.57 -7.37 -5.53
CA LEU A 86 -2.02 -8.33 -6.48
C LEU A 86 -1.92 -9.68 -5.78
N VAL A 87 -2.66 -10.67 -6.26
CA VAL A 87 -2.68 -12.02 -5.68
C VAL A 87 -1.85 -12.95 -6.56
N PHE A 88 -0.91 -13.68 -5.98
CA PHE A 88 -0.09 -14.64 -6.71
C PHE A 88 -0.76 -16.03 -6.77
N ASN A 89 -0.23 -16.91 -7.62
CA ASN A 89 -0.81 -18.21 -8.01
C ASN A 89 -1.11 -19.21 -6.88
N LYS A 90 -0.90 -18.87 -5.61
CA LYS A 90 -1.22 -19.73 -4.46
C LYS A 90 -2.70 -19.77 -4.08
N TRP A 91 -3.50 -18.81 -4.53
CA TRP A 91 -4.89 -18.65 -4.09
C TRP A 91 -5.93 -19.22 -5.06
N PHE A 92 -5.50 -19.70 -6.24
CA PHE A 92 -6.36 -20.23 -7.31
C PHE A 92 -5.87 -21.57 -7.84
#